data_AF-A0A961QTK3-F1
#
_entry.id   AF-A0A961QTK3-F1
#
_cell.length_a   1.000
_cell.length_b   1.000
_cell.length_c   1.000
_cell.angle_alpha   90.00
_cell.angle_beta   90.00
_cell.angle_gamma   90.00
#
_symmetry.space_group_name_H-M   'P 1'
#
loop_
_entity.id
_entity.type
_entity.pdbx_description
1 polymer ?
#
loop_
_entity_poly.entity_id
_entity_poly.type
_entity_poly.pdbx_seq_one_letter_code
_entity_poly.pdbx_strand_id
1 'polypeptide(L)'
;MLAAVSKPLVRLVDRYLPDPYIFVLILTLVVFLAAVLIERQNPLAVVTMWGDGFWKLLEFSMQMLLVLVAGFMLANTPFVKRILTRIAALATTPGGAILLVTLVSLTASWINWGFGLVVGALFAKELARQIRVDYRLLIASAYSGFLVWHGGLGRSVPVRVHARTPLSIENTGFIPLLEKNFSGFNLAIVV
;
A
#
# COMPACT_ATOMS: atom_id res chain seq x y z
N MET A 1 11.00 26.40 2.57
CA MET A 1 10.16 26.20 3.78
C MET A 1 10.03 24.74 4.18
N LEU A 2 9.51 23.83 3.33
CA LEU A 2 9.31 22.42 3.70
C LEU A 2 10.58 21.70 4.19
N ALA A 3 11.72 21.93 3.55
CA ALA A 3 12.99 21.32 3.93
C ALA A 3 13.50 21.78 5.31
N ALA A 4 13.11 22.97 5.80
CA ALA A 4 13.52 23.44 7.12
C ALA A 4 12.74 22.73 8.22
N VAL A 5 11.45 22.44 7.96
CA VAL A 5 10.55 21.74 8.89
C VAL A 5 10.80 20.23 8.88
N SER A 6 11.08 19.63 7.72
CA SER A 6 11.27 18.18 7.62
C SER A 6 12.62 17.69 8.14
N LYS A 7 13.70 18.46 8.01
CA LYS A 7 15.05 18.08 8.45
C LYS A 7 15.16 17.62 9.92
N PRO A 8 14.60 18.32 10.93
CA PRO A 8 14.66 17.84 12.31
C PRO A 8 13.89 16.53 12.51
N LEU A 9 12.74 16.37 11.85
CA LEU A 9 11.95 15.13 11.92
C LEU A 9 12.70 13.95 11.29
N VAL A 10 13.29 14.15 10.12
CA VAL A 10 14.10 13.13 9.44
C VAL A 10 15.28 12.72 10.30
N ARG A 11 16.01 13.68 10.90
CA ARG A 11 17.13 13.37 11.80
C ARG A 11 16.70 12.59 13.05
N LEU A 12 15.51 12.85 13.58
CA LEU A 12 14.98 12.11 14.71
C LEU A 12 14.69 10.66 14.31
N VAL A 13 13.97 10.46 13.21
CA VAL A 13 13.62 9.14 12.69
C VAL A 13 14.87 8.35 12.33
N ASP A 14 15.78 8.93 11.54
CA ASP A 14 17.02 8.25 11.12
C ASP A 14 17.91 7.85 12.31
N ARG A 15 17.85 8.60 13.42
CA ARG A 15 18.66 8.32 14.62
C ARG A 15 18.04 7.28 15.54
N TYR A 16 16.72 7.23 15.64
CA TYR A 16 16.02 6.46 16.67
C TYR A 16 15.09 5.38 16.15
N LEU A 17 14.78 5.33 14.85
CA LEU A 17 13.96 4.29 14.26
C LEU A 17 14.86 3.08 13.94
N PRO A 18 14.84 2.01 14.75
CA PRO A 18 15.57 0.79 14.42
C PRO A 18 14.92 0.11 13.22
N ASP A 19 15.65 -0.86 12.68
CA ASP A 19 15.14 -1.70 11.60
C ASP A 19 13.79 -2.36 11.99
N PRO A 20 12.77 -2.37 11.10
CA PRO A 20 11.49 -3.04 11.35
C PRO A 20 11.61 -4.48 11.86
N TYR A 21 12.65 -5.21 11.45
CA TYR A 21 12.92 -6.56 11.92
C TYR A 21 13.20 -6.61 13.43
N ILE A 22 13.89 -5.61 13.98
CA ILE A 22 14.17 -5.52 15.42
C ILE A 22 12.86 -5.40 16.20
N PHE A 23 11.93 -4.57 15.72
CA PHE A 23 10.60 -4.46 16.33
C PHE A 23 9.85 -5.79 16.32
N VAL A 24 9.88 -6.53 15.21
CA VAL A 24 9.24 -7.86 15.12
C VAL A 24 9.81 -8.85 16.14
N LEU A 25 11.14 -8.88 16.31
CA LEU A 25 11.78 -9.75 17.29
C LEU A 25 11.39 -9.38 18.73
N ILE A 26 11.47 -8.08 19.07
CA ILE A 26 11.10 -7.60 20.41
C ILE A 26 9.62 -7.89 20.70
N LEU A 27 8.73 -7.59 19.75
CA LEU A 27 7.30 -7.86 19.91
C LEU A 27 7.01 -9.35 20.04
N THR A 28 7.73 -10.22 19.31
CA THR A 28 7.61 -11.67 19.45
C THR A 28 7.94 -12.11 20.88
N LEU A 29 9.03 -11.59 21.46
CA LEU A 29 9.41 -11.89 22.84
C LEU A 29 8.41 -11.33 23.86
N VAL A 30 7.95 -10.09 23.67
CA VAL A 30 6.97 -9.44 24.56
C VAL A 30 5.66 -10.22 24.57
N VAL A 31 5.15 -10.60 23.40
CA VAL A 31 3.91 -11.39 23.28
C VAL A 31 4.10 -12.79 23.85
N PHE A 32 5.25 -13.42 23.63
CA PHE A 32 5.58 -14.71 24.24
C PHE A 32 5.56 -14.64 25.77
N LEU A 33 6.23 -13.64 26.36
CA LEU A 33 6.25 -13.43 27.80
C LEU A 33 4.87 -13.11 28.35
N ALA A 34 4.08 -12.29 27.66
CA ALA A 34 2.70 -12.00 28.04
C ALA A 34 1.85 -13.28 28.05
N ALA A 35 1.96 -14.14 27.03
CA ALA A 35 1.22 -15.39 26.97
C ALA A 35 1.61 -16.37 28.10
N VAL A 36 2.88 -16.44 28.47
CA VAL A 36 3.35 -17.31 29.56
C VAL A 36 3.03 -16.75 30.94
N LEU A 37 3.25 -15.45 31.16
CA LEU A 37 3.14 -14.84 32.50
C LEU A 37 1.71 -14.41 32.85
N ILE A 38 0.95 -13.90 31.86
CA ILE A 38 -0.39 -13.36 32.07
C ILE A 38 -1.43 -14.44 31.80
N GLU A 39 -1.42 -15.02 30.59
CA GLU A 39 -2.37 -16.08 30.18
C GLU A 39 -2.00 -17.47 30.72
N ARG A 40 -0.88 -17.57 31.45
CA ARG A 40 -0.38 -18.79 32.12
C ARG A 40 -0.25 -19.99 31.17
N GLN A 41 0.03 -19.73 29.89
CA GLN A 41 0.22 -20.77 28.89
C GLN A 41 1.56 -21.49 29.10
N ASN A 42 1.59 -22.79 28.79
CA ASN A 42 2.84 -23.55 28.79
C ASN A 42 3.80 -22.97 27.73
N PRO A 43 5.06 -22.65 28.05
CA PRO A 43 6.03 -22.11 27.08
C PRO A 43 6.13 -22.91 25.77
N LEU A 44 6.11 -24.24 25.85
CA LEU A 44 6.16 -25.10 24.67
C LEU A 44 4.89 -24.94 23.81
N ALA A 45 3.73 -24.80 24.46
CA ALA A 45 2.46 -24.56 23.76
C ALA A 45 2.49 -23.20 23.03
N VAL A 46 3.04 -22.16 23.65
CA VAL A 46 3.17 -20.84 23.00
C VAL A 46 4.09 -20.90 21.77
N VAL A 47 5.20 -21.66 21.83
CA VAL A 47 6.06 -21.88 20.66
C VAL A 47 5.29 -22.59 19.53
N THR A 48 4.51 -23.63 19.85
CA THR A 48 3.68 -24.31 18.84
C THR A 48 2.64 -23.38 18.23
N MET A 49 1.95 -22.57 19.05
CA MET A 49 0.97 -21.58 18.57
C MET A 49 1.61 -20.54 17.65
N TRP A 50 2.81 -20.07 17.98
CA TRP A 50 3.55 -19.12 17.15
C TRP A 50 3.91 -19.74 15.80
N GLY A 51 4.43 -20.98 15.80
CA GLY A 51 4.77 -21.72 14.58
C GLY A 51 3.56 -21.97 13.69
N ASP A 52 2.44 -22.44 14.24
CA ASP A 52 1.20 -22.68 13.50
C ASP A 52 0.61 -21.39 12.92
N GLY A 53 0.72 -20.27 13.66
CA GLY A 53 0.30 -18.95 13.21
C GLY A 53 1.14 -18.43 12.04
N PHE A 54 2.47 -18.63 12.08
CA PHE A 54 3.39 -18.18 11.04
C PHE A 54 3.01 -18.76 9.66
N TRP A 55 2.71 -20.06 9.58
CA TRP A 55 2.37 -20.71 8.32
C TRP A 55 1.05 -20.21 7.71
N LYS A 56 0.07 -19.80 8.54
CA LYS A 56 -1.19 -19.20 8.05
C LYS A 56 -0.96 -17.86 7.37
N LEU A 57 0.05 -17.11 7.79
CA LEU A 57 0.41 -15.82 7.19
C LEU A 57 1.28 -15.96 5.93
N LEU A 58 1.87 -17.12 5.68
CA LEU A 58 2.73 -17.32 4.52
C LEU A 58 1.93 -17.26 3.21
N GLU A 59 0.79 -17.95 3.14
CA GLU A 59 -0.10 -17.86 1.99
C GLU A 59 -0.56 -16.42 1.76
N PHE A 60 -0.92 -15.73 2.85
CA PHE A 60 -1.28 -14.31 2.81
C PHE A 60 -0.17 -13.47 2.20
N SER A 61 1.05 -13.65 2.70
CA SER A 61 2.23 -12.88 2.31
C SER A 61 2.61 -13.14 0.86
N MET A 62 2.53 -14.40 0.40
CA MET A 62 2.79 -14.76 -0.99
C MET A 62 1.79 -14.13 -1.95
N GLN A 63 0.50 -14.12 -1.61
CA GLN A 63 -0.52 -13.42 -2.41
C GLN A 63 -0.22 -11.92 -2.51
N MET A 64 0.18 -11.29 -1.41
CA MET A 64 0.55 -9.85 -1.41
C MET A 64 1.82 -9.57 -2.22
N LEU A 65 2.82 -10.46 -2.13
CA LEU A 65 4.05 -10.37 -2.92
C LEU A 65 3.73 -10.49 -4.42
N LEU A 66 2.90 -11.46 -4.82
CA LEU A 66 2.50 -11.63 -6.21
C LEU A 66 1.73 -10.42 -6.72
N VAL A 67 0.84 -9.83 -5.92
CA VAL A 67 0.14 -8.59 -6.28
C VAL A 67 1.13 -7.47 -6.58
N LEU A 68 2.15 -7.29 -5.73
CA LEU A 68 3.16 -6.25 -5.92
C LEU A 68 4.03 -6.53 -7.16
N VAL A 69 4.53 -7.75 -7.31
CA VAL A 69 5.40 -8.14 -8.44
C VAL A 69 4.64 -8.07 -9.76
N ALA A 70 3.41 -8.58 -9.81
CA ALA A 70 2.57 -8.49 -11.00
C ALA A 70 2.23 -7.03 -11.35
N GLY A 71 1.88 -6.21 -10.35
CA GLY A 71 1.67 -4.78 -10.54
C GLY A 71 2.91 -4.07 -11.11
N PHE A 72 4.09 -4.39 -10.58
CA PHE A 72 5.36 -3.89 -11.09
C PHE A 72 5.65 -4.34 -12.53
N MET A 73 5.44 -5.62 -12.84
CA MET A 73 5.63 -6.16 -14.19
C MET A 73 4.70 -5.47 -15.19
N LEU A 74 3.42 -5.35 -14.87
CA LEU A 74 2.42 -4.67 -15.69
C LEU A 74 2.80 -3.20 -15.95
N ALA A 75 3.17 -2.46 -14.90
CA ALA A 75 3.60 -1.07 -15.00
C ALA A 75 4.84 -0.88 -15.90
N ASN A 76 5.70 -1.91 -15.98
CA ASN A 76 6.93 -1.85 -16.79
C ASN A 76 6.75 -2.26 -18.25
N THR A 77 5.57 -2.75 -18.64
CA THR A 77 5.31 -3.14 -20.03
C THR A 77 5.44 -1.97 -21.01
N PRO A 78 5.85 -2.21 -22.28
CA PRO A 78 5.91 -1.17 -23.30
C PRO A 78 4.55 -0.48 -23.53
N PHE A 79 3.46 -1.22 -23.37
CA PHE A 79 2.10 -0.70 -23.52
C PHE A 79 1.79 0.38 -22.48
N VAL A 80 1.99 0.09 -21.20
CA VAL A 80 1.75 1.07 -20.12
C VAL A 80 2.66 2.26 -20.26
N LYS A 81 3.96 2.05 -20.53
CA LYS A 81 4.92 3.15 -20.75
C LYS A 81 4.48 4.09 -21.88
N ARG A 82 4.00 3.57 -23.01
CA ARG A 82 3.48 4.39 -24.12
C ARG A 82 2.26 5.21 -23.71
N ILE A 83 1.34 4.63 -22.94
CA ILE A 83 0.18 5.37 -22.41
C ILE A 83 0.65 6.51 -21.51
N LEU A 84 1.56 6.22 -20.57
CA LEU A 84 2.11 7.22 -19.66
C LEU A 84 2.81 8.35 -20.42
N THR A 85 3.64 8.05 -21.43
CA THR A 85 4.27 9.09 -22.25
C THR A 85 3.25 9.96 -22.99
N ARG A 86 2.18 9.36 -23.53
CA ARG A 86 1.10 10.11 -24.20
C ARG A 86 0.36 11.03 -23.23
N ILE A 87 0.07 10.54 -22.02
CA ILE A 87 -0.58 11.34 -20.99
C ILE A 87 0.36 12.47 -20.54
N ALA A 88 1.66 12.19 -20.37
CA ALA A 88 2.65 13.20 -19.93
C ALA A 88 2.68 14.43 -20.85
N ALA A 89 2.49 14.23 -22.16
CA ALA A 89 2.44 15.31 -23.15
C ALA A 89 1.28 16.30 -22.95
N LEU A 90 0.27 15.97 -22.14
CA LEU A 90 -0.84 16.87 -21.81
C LEU A 90 -0.44 17.94 -20.78
N ALA A 91 0.60 17.69 -19.98
CA ALA A 91 1.07 18.66 -19.02
C ALA A 91 2.00 19.68 -19.71
N THR A 92 1.65 20.96 -19.64
CA THR A 92 2.46 22.06 -20.19
C THR A 92 2.99 23.00 -19.10
N THR A 93 2.47 22.89 -17.87
CA THR A 93 2.83 23.74 -16.74
C THR A 93 3.22 22.90 -15.52
N PRO A 94 4.01 23.45 -14.58
CA PRO A 94 4.33 22.79 -13.32
C PRO A 94 3.11 22.32 -12.51
N GLY A 95 2.08 23.16 -12.41
CA GLY A 95 0.84 22.81 -11.73
C GLY A 95 0.07 21.70 -12.44
N GLY A 96 0.02 21.75 -13.78
CA GLY A 96 -0.57 20.68 -14.59
C GLY A 96 0.13 19.33 -14.40
N ALA A 97 1.46 19.33 -14.30
CA ALA A 97 2.23 18.11 -14.04
C ALA A 97 1.89 17.48 -12.69
N ILE A 98 1.78 18.30 -11.63
CA ILE A 98 1.42 17.87 -10.28
C ILE A 98 0.01 17.24 -10.26
N LEU A 99 -0.97 17.92 -10.86
CA LEU A 99 -2.34 17.43 -10.95
C LEU A 99 -2.41 16.12 -11.73
N LEU A 100 -1.70 16.04 -12.85
CA LEU A 100 -1.71 14.86 -13.71
C LEU A 100 -1.07 13.65 -13.03
N VAL A 101 0.07 13.83 -12.35
CA VAL A 101 0.67 12.75 -11.55
C VAL A 101 -0.29 12.26 -10.49
N THR A 102 -0.94 13.18 -9.78
CA THR A 102 -1.90 12.85 -8.73
C THR A 102 -3.04 12.01 -9.29
N LEU A 103 -3.70 12.46 -10.37
CA LEU A 103 -4.84 11.77 -10.97
C LEU A 103 -4.47 10.37 -11.51
N VAL A 104 -3.33 10.27 -12.20
CA VAL A 104 -2.83 8.98 -12.72
C VAL A 104 -2.51 8.04 -11.56
N SER A 105 -1.89 8.55 -10.49
CA SER A 105 -1.52 7.72 -9.34
C SER A 105 -2.74 7.28 -8.54
N LEU A 106 -3.73 8.16 -8.34
CA LEU A 106 -5.02 7.82 -7.71
C LEU A 106 -5.73 6.73 -8.51
N THR A 107 -5.87 6.91 -9.83
CA THR A 107 -6.52 5.93 -10.70
C THR A 107 -5.80 4.58 -10.69
N ALA A 108 -4.48 4.59 -10.82
CA ALA A 108 -3.67 3.37 -10.81
C ALA A 108 -3.74 2.65 -9.44
N SER A 109 -3.67 3.40 -8.34
CA SER A 109 -3.75 2.86 -6.97
C SER A 109 -5.15 2.36 -6.62
N TRP A 110 -6.20 2.97 -7.18
CA TRP A 110 -7.58 2.51 -7.05
C TRP A 110 -7.81 1.18 -7.78
N ILE A 111 -7.21 0.99 -8.96
CA ILE A 111 -7.22 -0.31 -9.66
C ILE A 111 -6.46 -1.35 -8.84
N ASN A 112 -5.21 -1.05 -8.50
CA ASN A 112 -4.36 -1.93 -7.71
C ASN A 112 -3.24 -1.14 -7.01
N TRP A 113 -3.13 -1.28 -5.69
CA TRP A 113 -2.15 -0.53 -4.90
C TRP A 113 -0.69 -0.81 -5.31
N GLY A 114 -0.36 -2.07 -5.65
CA GLY A 114 0.99 -2.45 -6.09
C GLY A 114 1.36 -1.87 -7.45
N PHE A 115 0.42 -1.86 -8.38
CA PHE A 115 0.54 -1.18 -9.67
C PHE A 115 0.67 0.35 -9.50
N GLY A 116 -0.17 0.95 -8.63
CA GLY A 116 -0.18 2.37 -8.33
C GLY A 116 1.15 2.93 -7.84
N LEU A 117 1.84 2.22 -6.93
CA LEU A 117 3.19 2.59 -6.46
C LEU A 117 4.16 2.79 -7.61
N VAL A 118 4.17 1.83 -8.53
CA VAL A 118 5.16 1.77 -9.60
C VAL A 118 4.81 2.77 -10.70
N VAL A 119 3.55 2.83 -11.10
CA VAL A 119 3.07 3.78 -12.11
C VAL A 119 3.28 5.21 -11.67
N GLY A 120 2.93 5.58 -10.44
CA GLY A 120 3.10 6.94 -9.94
C GLY A 120 4.57 7.38 -10.01
N ALA A 121 5.50 6.52 -9.57
CA ALA A 121 6.92 6.79 -9.64
C ALA A 121 7.46 6.90 -11.08
N LEU A 122 7.07 5.98 -11.96
CA LEU A 122 7.46 5.99 -13.38
C LEU A 122 6.95 7.25 -14.08
N PHE A 123 5.70 7.64 -13.81
CA PHE A 123 5.07 8.78 -14.44
C PHE A 123 5.63 10.12 -13.93
N ALA A 124 5.89 10.24 -12.62
CA ALA A 124 6.59 11.39 -12.04
C ALA A 124 7.98 11.57 -12.68
N LYS A 125 8.73 10.48 -12.88
CA LYS A 125 10.03 10.50 -13.57
C LYS A 125 9.91 10.95 -15.02
N GLU A 126 8.87 10.50 -15.73
CA GLU A 126 8.65 10.88 -17.12
C GLU A 126 8.31 12.37 -17.26
N LEU A 127 7.42 12.90 -16.42
CA LEU A 127 7.09 14.32 -16.42
C LEU A 127 8.26 15.23 -16.06
N ALA A 128 9.09 14.81 -15.09
CA ALA A 128 10.28 15.56 -14.70
C ALA A 128 11.34 15.70 -15.80
N ARG A 129 11.28 14.85 -16.85
CA ARG A 129 12.14 14.96 -18.04
C ARG A 129 11.62 15.97 -19.06
N GLN A 130 10.30 16.21 -19.07
CA GLN A 130 9.65 17.06 -20.06
C GLN A 130 9.44 18.49 -19.54
N ILE A 131 9.25 18.66 -18.23
CA ILE A 131 8.90 19.94 -17.61
C ILE A 131 9.82 20.18 -16.40
N ARG A 132 10.34 21.41 -16.27
CA ARG A 132 11.04 21.84 -15.05
C ARG A 132 10.04 21.95 -13.89
N VAL A 133 10.04 20.94 -13.03
CA VAL A 133 9.25 20.86 -11.80
C VAL A 133 10.13 20.34 -10.66
N ASP A 134 9.84 20.72 -9.42
CA ASP A 134 10.44 20.08 -8.26
C ASP A 134 10.07 18.58 -8.21
N TYR A 135 11.05 17.74 -8.50
CA TYR A 135 10.88 16.30 -8.52
C TYR A 135 10.32 15.74 -7.20
N ARG A 136 10.67 16.33 -6.06
CA ARG A 136 10.18 15.90 -4.75
C ARG A 136 8.68 16.11 -4.63
N LEU A 137 8.18 17.20 -5.23
CA LEU A 137 6.75 17.50 -5.25
C LEU A 137 6.00 16.55 -6.18
N LEU A 138 6.57 16.15 -7.32
CA LEU A 138 6.00 15.10 -8.17
C LEU A 138 5.94 13.74 -7.44
N ILE A 139 6.98 13.38 -6.70
CA ILE A 139 6.99 12.14 -5.91
C ILE A 139 5.95 12.20 -4.78
N ALA A 140 5.82 13.33 -4.08
CA ALA A 140 4.76 13.52 -3.09
C ALA A 140 3.35 13.41 -3.72
N SER A 141 3.19 13.97 -4.93
CA SER A 141 1.95 13.88 -5.71
C SER A 141 1.67 12.45 -6.18
N ALA A 142 2.69 11.67 -6.50
CA ALA A 142 2.51 10.25 -6.81
C ALA A 142 2.06 9.46 -5.58
N TYR A 143 2.63 9.80 -4.42
CA TYR A 143 2.30 9.14 -3.16
C TYR A 143 0.87 9.40 -2.69
N SER A 144 0.25 10.53 -3.07
CA SER A 144 -1.17 10.79 -2.75
C SER A 144 -2.13 9.78 -3.39
N GLY A 145 -1.69 9.04 -4.42
CA GLY A 145 -2.42 7.89 -4.96
C GLY A 145 -2.81 6.86 -3.89
N PHE A 146 -2.02 6.74 -2.82
CA PHE A 146 -2.26 5.81 -1.72
C PHE A 146 -3.47 6.16 -0.84
N LEU A 147 -4.00 7.38 -0.93
CA LEU A 147 -5.19 7.81 -0.20
C LEU A 147 -6.41 6.94 -0.55
N VAL A 148 -6.54 6.55 -1.83
CA VAL A 148 -7.71 5.81 -2.33
C VAL A 148 -7.50 4.30 -2.46
N TRP A 149 -6.29 3.80 -2.20
CA TRP A 149 -5.99 2.36 -2.32
C TRP A 149 -6.96 1.55 -1.46
N HIS A 150 -7.23 2.03 -0.24
CA HIS A 150 -8.14 1.39 0.69
C HIS A 150 -9.61 1.49 0.25
N GLY A 151 -9.98 2.16 -0.83
CA GLY A 151 -11.33 2.11 -1.40
C GLY A 151 -11.38 1.45 -2.77
N GLY A 152 -10.25 0.95 -3.26
CA GLY A 152 -10.06 0.44 -4.62
C GLY A 152 -10.51 -1.00 -4.86
N LEU A 153 -10.44 -1.41 -6.13
CA LEU A 153 -10.77 -2.76 -6.59
C LEU A 153 -9.76 -3.80 -6.07
N GLY A 154 -8.49 -3.40 -5.88
CA GLY A 154 -7.39 -4.27 -5.47
C GLY A 154 -7.15 -4.44 -3.96
N ARG A 155 -8.16 -4.25 -3.09
CA ARG A 155 -7.97 -4.32 -1.63
C ARG A 155 -7.77 -5.76 -1.13
N SER A 156 -6.72 -6.00 -0.36
CA SER A 156 -6.38 -7.33 0.16
C SER A 156 -7.28 -7.83 1.30
N VAL A 157 -7.79 -6.93 2.15
CA VAL A 157 -8.63 -7.28 3.32
C VAL A 157 -10.07 -7.63 2.92
N PRO A 158 -10.81 -6.80 2.16
CA PRO A 158 -12.15 -7.16 1.70
C PRO A 158 -12.14 -8.37 0.77
N VAL A 159 -11.14 -8.55 -0.09
CA VAL A 159 -11.09 -9.73 -0.97
C VAL A 159 -11.04 -11.03 -0.16
N ARG A 160 -10.35 -11.07 0.98
CA ARG A 160 -10.34 -12.25 1.86
C ARG A 160 -11.58 -12.39 2.72
N VAL A 161 -12.08 -11.27 3.26
CA VAL A 161 -13.31 -11.28 4.08
C VAL A 161 -14.55 -11.62 3.25
N HIS A 162 -14.50 -11.50 1.92
CA HIS A 162 -15.59 -11.94 1.03
C HIS A 162 -15.23 -13.18 0.20
N ALA A 163 -14.00 -13.69 0.28
CA ALA A 163 -13.70 -15.06 -0.12
C ALA A 163 -14.43 -15.96 0.87
N ARG A 164 -15.31 -16.85 0.38
CA ARG A 164 -16.14 -17.78 1.18
C ARG A 164 -15.28 -18.67 2.08
N THR A 165 -14.75 -18.11 3.14
CA THR A 165 -13.88 -18.73 4.15
C THR A 165 -14.64 -18.76 5.47
N PRO A 166 -14.38 -19.71 6.38
CA PRO A 166 -15.12 -19.79 7.65
C PRO A 166 -15.15 -18.47 8.43
N LEU A 167 -14.04 -17.70 8.38
CA LEU A 167 -13.92 -16.36 8.98
C LEU A 167 -14.90 -15.30 8.44
N SER A 168 -15.40 -15.46 7.21
CA SER A 168 -16.27 -14.49 6.52
C SER A 168 -17.76 -14.64 6.85
N ILE A 169 -18.19 -15.86 7.17
CA ILE A 169 -19.62 -16.19 7.34
C ILE A 169 -20.07 -15.94 8.78
N GLU A 170 -19.19 -16.14 9.78
CA GLU A 170 -19.55 -16.00 11.19
C GLU A 170 -19.72 -14.55 11.68
N ASN A 171 -19.00 -13.57 11.11
CA ASN A 171 -18.88 -12.24 11.72
C ASN A 171 -19.62 -11.08 11.02
N THR A 172 -19.98 -11.18 9.74
CA THR A 172 -20.39 -9.98 8.97
C THR A 172 -21.51 -10.14 7.95
N GLY A 173 -21.98 -11.36 7.69
CA GLY A 173 -22.88 -11.62 6.56
C GLY A 173 -22.18 -11.42 5.20
N PHE A 174 -22.61 -12.16 4.19
CA PHE A 174 -22.00 -12.08 2.86
C PHE A 174 -22.58 -10.89 2.07
N ILE A 175 -21.84 -9.80 1.96
CA ILE A 175 -22.15 -8.68 1.06
C ILE A 175 -21.29 -8.80 -0.20
N PRO A 176 -21.86 -8.80 -1.42
CA PRO A 176 -21.07 -8.86 -2.64
C PRO A 176 -20.01 -7.74 -2.72
N LEU A 177 -18.79 -8.10 -3.13
CA LEU A 177 -17.64 -7.18 -3.20
C LEU A 177 -17.93 -5.95 -4.08
N LEU A 178 -18.71 -6.14 -5.16
CA LEU A 178 -19.14 -5.07 -6.06
C LEU A 178 -20.04 -4.05 -5.34
N GLU A 179 -21.03 -4.49 -4.57
CA GLU A 179 -21.92 -3.57 -3.84
C GLU A 179 -21.16 -2.76 -2.79
N LYS A 180 -20.17 -3.37 -2.15
CA LYS A 180 -19.35 -2.68 -1.13
C LYS A 180 -18.39 -1.67 -1.74
N ASN A 181 -17.71 -2.04 -2.83
CA ASN A 181 -16.76 -1.16 -3.53
C ASN A 181 -17.45 0.02 -4.22
N PHE A 182 -18.67 -0.18 -4.73
CA PHE A 182 -19.46 0.88 -5.38
C PHE A 182 -20.53 1.48 -4.46
N SER A 183 -20.46 1.21 -3.14
CA SER A 183 -21.34 1.86 -2.18
C SER A 183 -21.09 3.37 -2.18
N GLY A 184 -22.16 4.15 -2.01
CA GLY A 184 -22.07 5.62 -1.99
C GLY A 184 -21.08 6.14 -0.95
N PHE A 185 -20.95 5.46 0.19
CA PHE A 185 -19.95 5.78 1.22
C PHE A 185 -18.51 5.55 0.75
N ASN A 186 -18.22 4.42 0.09
CA ASN A 186 -16.87 4.13 -0.40
C ASN A 186 -16.50 5.07 -1.56
N LEU A 187 -17.45 5.40 -2.44
CA LEU A 187 -17.24 6.37 -3.51
C LEU A 187 -17.05 7.80 -2.96
N ALA A 188 -17.82 8.22 -1.95
CA ALA A 188 -17.69 9.54 -1.33
C ALA A 188 -16.39 9.75 -0.55
N ILE A 189 -15.74 8.67 -0.09
CA ILE A 189 -14.41 8.74 0.54
C ILE A 189 -13.30 8.79 -0.52
N VAL A 190 -13.54 8.19 -1.69
CA VAL A 190 -12.56 8.02 -2.76
C VAL A 190 -12.56 9.17 -3.77
N VAL A 191 -13.71 9.82 -3.99
CA VAL A 191 -13.94 10.94 -4.92
C VAL A 191 -14.02 12.25 -4.14
#